data_AF-A0A9E5K690-F1
#
_entry.id   AF-A0A9E5K690-F1
#
_cell.length_a   1.000
_cell.length_b   1.000
_cell.length_c   1.000
_cell.angle_alpha   90.00
_cell.angle_beta   90.00
_cell.angle_gamma   90.00
#
_symmetry.space_group_name_H-M   'P 1'
#
loop_
_entity.id
_entity.type
_entity.pdbx_description
1 polymer ?
#
loop_
_entity_poly.entity_id
_entity_poly.type
_entity_poly.pdbx_seq_one_letter_code
_entity_poly.pdbx_strand_id
1 'polypeptide(L)'
;MRKFLNKLFNSKKPNKKNASTKLELLNLEARLTPSTAQPIIPGQGSLNDFTAIGADSGGGPLVTVTFNNTDTLGNGPQYLSFFAYDPSFTGGVRVALGDVNGDGNRDIITAAGPSGAPHIKVFTINKDLVTGDFNVNPQPIAQFYAFNQPTFKGGVYIAAGDTNNDGLDDIIVGAGATGGPRVTVYAGTATGVNTTSPLNNFFAYPQKFNGGVVVTAGQRNGNAGEEVIVAPASNGGYNIRSYDVNGLGSSPKLVDDFFAFNDFKSRGGLSIAAGNLDQGAGITDLIVGTTNNQFGVILNNEPTGIPVTNVFAGYNGTIRAGVARDANGQEVA
;
A
#
# COMPACT_ATOMS: atom_id res chain seq x y z
N MET A 1 12.28 -39.25 64.70
CA MET A 1 12.77 -39.89 63.47
C MET A 1 11.57 -40.04 62.52
N ARG A 2 11.61 -39.39 61.34
CA ARG A 2 10.66 -39.48 60.22
C ARG A 2 9.27 -38.87 60.49
N LYS A 3 8.94 -37.64 60.06
CA LYS A 3 8.79 -37.14 58.67
C LYS A 3 8.02 -38.12 57.78
N PHE A 4 6.92 -37.61 57.22
CA PHE A 4 6.04 -38.08 56.14
C PHE A 4 4.60 -38.34 56.57
N LEU A 5 3.67 -37.84 55.75
CA LEU A 5 2.20 -37.90 55.84
C LEU A 5 1.49 -36.71 56.52
N ASN A 6 1.90 -35.49 56.17
CA ASN A 6 0.95 -34.41 55.91
C ASN A 6 0.70 -34.37 54.39
N LYS A 7 -0.32 -35.09 53.92
CA LYS A 7 -0.98 -34.84 52.63
C LYS A 7 -2.46 -35.08 52.89
N LEU A 8 -3.21 -33.98 52.83
CA LEU A 8 -4.15 -33.75 51.73
C LEU A 8 -5.16 -34.88 51.64
N PHE A 9 -6.37 -34.61 52.11
CA PHE A 9 -7.68 -35.08 51.61
C PHE A 9 -8.63 -35.18 52.80
N ASN A 10 -9.25 -34.06 53.15
CA ASN A 10 -10.53 -34.10 53.85
C ASN A 10 -11.51 -33.22 53.08
N SER A 11 -12.46 -33.87 52.40
CA SER A 11 -13.59 -33.25 51.73
C SER A 11 -14.87 -33.58 52.50
N LYS A 12 -15.73 -32.57 52.72
CA LYS A 12 -17.17 -32.58 53.12
C LYS A 12 -17.43 -31.28 53.92
N LYS A 13 -18.39 -30.38 53.67
CA LYS A 13 -19.68 -30.33 52.94
C LYS A 13 -20.02 -28.84 52.63
N PRO A 14 -20.95 -28.52 51.71
CA PRO A 14 -21.32 -27.14 51.38
C PRO A 14 -22.39 -26.57 52.33
N ASN A 15 -22.33 -25.28 52.64
CA ASN A 15 -23.35 -24.58 53.43
C ASN A 15 -24.00 -23.48 52.56
N LYS A 16 -25.31 -23.60 52.29
CA LYS A 16 -26.13 -22.61 51.57
C LYS A 16 -26.78 -21.65 52.57
N LYS A 17 -26.34 -20.39 52.65
CA LYS A 17 -27.15 -19.23 53.07
C LYS A 17 -26.61 -17.92 52.43
N ASN A 18 -27.38 -17.42 51.46
CA ASN A 18 -27.60 -16.05 50.95
C ASN A 18 -26.61 -14.92 51.32
N ALA A 19 -25.97 -14.28 50.33
CA ALA A 19 -26.46 -13.05 49.65
C ALA A 19 -25.33 -12.22 49.00
N SER A 20 -25.55 -11.90 47.72
CA SER A 20 -25.08 -10.71 46.99
C SER A 20 -23.64 -10.60 46.46
N THR A 21 -23.60 -10.25 45.17
CA THR A 21 -22.57 -9.48 44.44
C THR A 21 -21.20 -10.11 44.24
N LYS A 22 -21.04 -10.85 43.14
CA LYS A 22 -20.03 -10.53 42.12
C LYS A 22 -20.34 -11.34 40.86
N LEU A 23 -20.75 -10.64 39.79
CA LEU A 23 -20.49 -11.13 38.45
C LEU A 23 -18.97 -11.25 38.40
N GLU A 24 -18.43 -12.47 38.51
CA GLU A 24 -17.02 -12.68 38.19
C GLU A 24 -16.89 -12.35 36.72
N LEU A 25 -16.35 -11.15 36.44
CA LEU A 25 -15.59 -10.91 35.23
C LEU A 25 -14.56 -12.03 35.19
N LEU A 26 -14.88 -13.07 34.44
CA LEU A 26 -13.92 -14.06 34.00
C LEU A 26 -12.85 -13.26 33.26
N ASN A 27 -11.68 -13.18 33.89
CA ASN A 27 -10.54 -12.39 33.44
C ASN A 27 -10.44 -12.44 31.92
N LEU A 28 -10.71 -11.28 31.32
CA LEU A 28 -10.44 -10.95 29.94
C LEU A 28 -8.93 -10.78 29.77
N GLU A 29 -8.16 -11.80 30.13
CA GLU A 29 -6.81 -11.97 29.59
C GLU A 29 -6.96 -12.78 28.30
N ALA A 30 -7.62 -12.15 27.31
CA ALA A 30 -7.26 -12.37 25.93
C ALA A 30 -5.83 -11.85 25.78
N ARG A 31 -4.90 -12.68 26.26
CA ARG A 31 -3.49 -12.63 25.95
C ARG A 31 -3.44 -12.61 24.44
N LEU A 32 -3.14 -11.43 23.88
CA LEU A 32 -2.77 -11.26 22.48
C LEU A 32 -1.54 -12.14 22.24
N THR A 33 -1.78 -13.41 21.94
CA THR A 33 -0.79 -14.23 21.27
C THR A 33 -0.58 -13.59 19.90
N PRO A 34 0.67 -13.49 19.40
CA PRO A 34 0.91 -13.07 18.04
C PRO A 34 -0.02 -13.86 17.14
N SER A 35 -0.77 -13.17 16.29
CA SER A 35 -1.64 -13.78 15.28
C SER A 35 -0.84 -14.87 14.57
N THR A 36 -1.10 -16.13 14.90
CA THR A 36 -0.68 -17.22 14.04
C THR A 36 -1.50 -17.04 12.78
N ALA A 37 -0.83 -16.75 11.66
CA ALA A 37 -1.45 -16.66 10.35
C ALA A 37 -2.53 -17.73 10.22
N GLN A 38 -3.77 -17.30 9.96
CA GLN A 38 -4.88 -18.23 9.76
C GLN A 38 -4.49 -19.14 8.61
N PRO A 39 -4.45 -20.48 8.78
CA PRO A 39 -4.21 -21.36 7.65
C PRO A 39 -5.34 -21.12 6.63
N ILE A 40 -4.97 -20.78 5.40
CA ILE A 40 -5.91 -20.58 4.31
C ILE A 40 -6.73 -21.87 4.16
N ILE A 41 -8.01 -21.84 4.54
CA ILE A 41 -8.92 -22.96 4.32
C ILE A 41 -9.29 -22.94 2.83
N PRO A 42 -9.05 -24.03 2.07
CA PRO A 42 -9.49 -24.11 0.69
C PRO A 42 -10.99 -23.83 0.58
N GLY A 43 -11.37 -22.73 -0.06
CA GLY A 43 -12.77 -22.32 -0.22
C GLY A 43 -13.20 -21.06 0.53
N GLN A 44 -12.35 -20.42 1.34
CA GLN A 44 -12.57 -19.00 1.65
C GLN A 44 -12.31 -18.19 0.38
N GLY A 45 -13.35 -17.49 -0.12
CA GLY A 45 -13.16 -16.48 -1.15
C GLY A 45 -12.06 -15.54 -0.68
N SER A 46 -11.01 -15.38 -1.49
CA SER A 46 -9.91 -14.47 -1.18
C SER A 46 -10.50 -13.11 -0.84
N LEU A 47 -10.18 -12.54 0.32
CA LEU A 47 -10.68 -11.21 0.70
C LEU A 47 -10.04 -10.10 -0.14
N ASN A 48 -9.32 -10.46 -1.21
CA ASN A 48 -8.65 -9.56 -2.12
C ASN A 48 -9.58 -8.93 -3.16
N ASP A 49 -10.89 -9.13 -3.14
CA ASP A 49 -11.81 -8.53 -4.12
C ASP A 49 -12.47 -7.23 -3.60
N PHE A 50 -11.63 -6.24 -3.28
CA PHE A 50 -12.07 -4.89 -2.96
C PHE A 50 -11.20 -3.83 -3.61
N THR A 51 -11.77 -2.64 -3.73
CA THR A 51 -11.06 -1.41 -4.13
C THR A 51 -11.19 -0.38 -3.03
N ALA A 52 -10.18 0.49 -2.90
CA ALA A 52 -10.24 1.63 -1.99
C ALA A 52 -9.83 2.89 -2.75
N ILE A 53 -10.59 3.96 -2.54
CA ILE A 53 -10.36 5.25 -3.19
C ILE A 53 -10.35 6.36 -2.14
N GLY A 54 -9.54 7.37 -2.41
CA GLY A 54 -9.43 8.57 -1.60
C GLY A 54 -9.47 9.82 -2.48
N ALA A 55 -10.03 10.90 -1.96
CA ALA A 55 -9.92 12.20 -2.63
C ALA A 55 -8.53 12.80 -2.33
N ASP A 56 -7.72 13.08 -3.37
CA ASP A 56 -6.42 13.75 -3.22
C ASP A 56 -6.62 15.25 -2.90
N SER A 57 -5.62 16.09 -3.22
CA SER A 57 -5.56 17.52 -2.90
C SER A 57 -6.88 18.27 -3.13
N GLY A 58 -7.33 18.99 -2.11
CA GLY A 58 -8.57 19.78 -2.12
C GLY A 58 -9.79 19.01 -1.63
N GLY A 59 -9.71 17.69 -1.50
CA GLY A 59 -10.73 16.85 -0.87
C GLY A 59 -10.52 16.66 0.64
N GLY A 60 -11.54 16.14 1.32
CA GLY A 60 -11.40 15.63 2.69
C GLY A 60 -10.73 14.25 2.72
N PRO A 61 -10.22 13.78 3.88
CA PRO A 61 -9.53 12.50 4.01
C PRO A 61 -10.49 11.31 4.10
N LEU A 62 -11.56 11.33 3.30
CA LEU A 62 -12.53 10.26 3.21
C LEU A 62 -11.96 9.14 2.33
N VAL A 63 -11.91 7.94 2.89
CA VAL A 63 -11.62 6.70 2.16
C VAL A 63 -12.93 5.98 1.94
N THR A 64 -13.20 5.60 0.70
CA THR A 64 -14.33 4.74 0.32
C THR A 64 -13.81 3.40 -0.15
N VAL A 65 -14.32 2.34 0.46
CA VAL A 65 -13.99 0.95 0.16
C VAL A 65 -15.20 0.31 -0.50
N THR A 66 -14.99 -0.32 -1.65
CA THR A 66 -16.01 -1.08 -2.37
C THR A 66 -15.60 -2.54 -2.38
N PHE A 67 -16.43 -3.39 -1.79
CA PHE A 67 -16.28 -4.84 -1.83
C PHE A 67 -17.13 -5.38 -2.98
N ASN A 68 -16.52 -6.14 -3.89
CA ASN A 68 -17.22 -6.69 -5.05
C ASN A 68 -18.03 -7.96 -4.73
N ASN A 69 -18.08 -8.34 -3.45
CA ASN A 69 -18.84 -9.49 -2.99
C ASN A 69 -20.31 -9.14 -2.73
N THR A 70 -21.10 -10.20 -2.75
CA THR A 70 -22.48 -10.20 -2.28
C THR A 70 -22.47 -10.45 -0.77
N ASP A 71 -23.26 -9.71 0.00
CA ASP A 71 -23.35 -9.93 1.44
C ASP A 71 -24.04 -11.25 1.80
N THR A 72 -24.07 -11.58 3.10
CA THR A 72 -24.71 -12.81 3.59
C THR A 72 -26.23 -12.87 3.34
N LEU A 73 -26.84 -11.74 2.98
CA LEU A 73 -28.26 -11.59 2.67
C LEU A 73 -28.54 -11.53 1.15
N GLY A 74 -27.52 -11.65 0.30
CA GLY A 74 -27.67 -11.59 -1.15
C GLY A 74 -27.70 -10.16 -1.72
N ASN A 75 -27.40 -9.14 -0.93
CA ASN A 75 -27.31 -7.77 -1.41
C ASN A 75 -26.01 -7.57 -2.22
N GLY A 76 -26.06 -6.69 -3.22
CA GLY A 76 -24.94 -6.39 -4.12
C GLY A 76 -23.70 -5.79 -3.43
N PRO A 77 -22.79 -5.15 -4.18
CA PRO A 77 -21.53 -4.66 -3.66
C PRO A 77 -21.68 -3.90 -2.33
N GLN A 78 -20.89 -4.28 -1.32
CA GLN A 78 -20.87 -3.57 -0.05
C GLN A 78 -19.97 -2.34 -0.14
N TYR A 79 -20.40 -1.25 0.49
CA TYR A 79 -19.62 -0.03 0.58
C TYR A 79 -19.37 0.33 2.03
N LEU A 80 -18.15 0.75 2.32
CA LEU A 80 -17.80 1.34 3.59
C LEU A 80 -17.03 2.63 3.36
N SER A 81 -17.19 3.60 4.25
CA SER A 81 -16.39 4.81 4.20
C SER A 81 -16.01 5.27 5.59
N PHE A 82 -14.80 5.80 5.72
CA PHE A 82 -14.27 6.32 6.97
C PHE A 82 -13.29 7.46 6.70
N PHE A 83 -13.13 8.35 7.68
CA PHE A 83 -12.10 9.39 7.62
C PHE A 83 -10.78 8.82 8.15
N ALA A 84 -9.76 8.77 7.30
CA ALA A 84 -8.43 8.29 7.68
C ALA A 84 -7.67 9.30 8.56
N TYR A 85 -8.00 10.60 8.43
CA TYR A 85 -7.42 11.71 9.20
C TYR A 85 -8.54 12.59 9.76
N ASP A 86 -8.17 13.71 10.41
CA ASP A 86 -9.14 14.66 10.93
C ASP A 86 -10.12 15.11 9.83
N PRO A 87 -11.45 15.02 10.02
CA PRO A 87 -12.42 15.38 8.99
C PRO A 87 -12.32 16.83 8.49
N SER A 88 -11.70 17.74 9.26
CA SER A 88 -11.45 19.12 8.85
C SER A 88 -10.20 19.29 7.96
N PHE A 89 -9.38 18.25 7.83
CA PHE A 89 -8.23 18.26 6.94
C PHE A 89 -8.68 18.30 5.47
N THR A 90 -8.08 19.17 4.66
CA THR A 90 -8.46 19.37 3.24
C THR A 90 -7.34 19.04 2.26
N GLY A 91 -6.25 18.46 2.77
CA GLY A 91 -5.14 17.99 1.96
C GLY A 91 -5.43 16.69 1.22
N GLY A 92 -6.59 16.06 1.47
CA GLY A 92 -6.98 14.78 0.91
C GLY A 92 -6.25 13.59 1.52
N VAL A 93 -6.54 12.42 0.97
CA VAL A 93 -5.94 11.13 1.31
C VAL A 93 -5.57 10.38 0.04
N ARG A 94 -4.34 9.85 0.02
CA ARG A 94 -3.87 8.92 -1.01
C ARG A 94 -3.90 7.51 -0.43
N VAL A 95 -4.27 6.54 -1.25
CA VAL A 95 -4.54 5.18 -0.81
C VAL A 95 -3.71 4.20 -1.65
N ALA A 96 -3.10 3.23 -0.98
CA ALA A 96 -2.50 2.04 -1.59
C ALA A 96 -3.08 0.80 -0.91
N LEU A 97 -3.00 -0.34 -1.59
CA LEU A 97 -3.44 -1.64 -1.09
C LEU A 97 -2.28 -2.62 -1.14
N GLY A 98 -2.11 -3.43 -0.10
CA GLY A 98 -1.13 -4.52 -0.07
C GLY A 98 -1.24 -5.35 1.21
N ASP A 99 -0.89 -6.62 1.17
CA ASP A 99 -0.86 -7.50 2.35
C ASP A 99 0.41 -7.24 3.18
N VAL A 100 0.38 -6.15 3.95
CA VAL A 100 1.53 -5.64 4.69
C VAL A 100 1.80 -6.45 5.96
N ASN A 101 0.75 -7.12 6.47
CA ASN A 101 0.82 -7.90 7.69
C ASN A 101 0.95 -9.43 7.47
N GLY A 102 0.87 -9.90 6.22
CA GLY A 102 1.01 -11.32 5.86
C GLY A 102 -0.17 -12.19 6.31
N ASP A 103 -1.36 -11.61 6.48
CA ASP A 103 -2.58 -12.35 6.87
C ASP A 103 -3.34 -12.95 5.67
N GLY A 104 -2.83 -12.74 4.45
CA GLY A 104 -3.40 -13.22 3.19
C GLY A 104 -4.41 -12.27 2.58
N ASN A 105 -4.72 -11.14 3.23
CA ASN A 105 -5.67 -10.15 2.76
C ASN A 105 -4.96 -8.79 2.59
N ARG A 106 -5.32 -8.07 1.53
CA ARG A 106 -4.79 -6.71 1.35
C ARG A 106 -5.24 -5.77 2.48
N ASP A 107 -4.30 -5.07 3.06
CA ASP A 107 -4.51 -3.93 3.96
C ASP A 107 -4.74 -2.64 3.16
N ILE A 108 -5.38 -1.66 3.79
CA ILE A 108 -5.54 -0.29 3.30
C ILE A 108 -4.44 0.58 3.91
N ILE A 109 -3.62 1.17 3.05
CA ILE A 109 -2.55 2.08 3.46
C ILE A 109 -2.93 3.48 3.02
N THR A 110 -2.98 4.41 3.97
CA THR A 110 -3.33 5.81 3.69
C THR A 110 -2.16 6.73 3.94
N ALA A 111 -2.01 7.72 3.08
CA ALA A 111 -1.07 8.82 3.20
C ALA A 111 -1.79 10.17 3.15
N ALA A 112 -1.35 11.12 3.98
CA ALA A 112 -1.85 12.48 3.91
C ALA A 112 -1.30 13.20 2.66
N GLY A 113 -2.19 13.84 1.91
CA GLY A 113 -1.83 14.66 0.76
C GLY A 113 -1.25 16.03 1.14
N PRO A 114 -1.21 17.00 0.21
CA PRO A 114 -0.59 18.31 0.41
C PRO A 114 -1.09 19.05 1.66
N SER A 115 -0.23 19.87 2.27
CA SER A 115 -0.47 20.51 3.59
C SER A 115 -0.53 19.54 4.78
N GLY A 116 -0.54 18.23 4.54
CA GLY A 116 -0.40 17.19 5.54
C GLY A 116 1.05 16.91 5.92
N ALA A 117 1.25 16.44 7.15
CA ALA A 117 2.48 15.77 7.54
C ALA A 117 2.66 14.47 6.74
N PRO A 118 3.87 13.89 6.64
CA PRO A 118 4.09 12.59 6.00
C PRO A 118 3.52 11.43 6.86
N HIS A 119 2.29 11.56 7.35
CA HIS A 119 1.63 10.64 8.25
C HIS A 119 1.02 9.50 7.46
N ILE A 120 1.51 8.29 7.71
CA ILE A 120 1.00 7.05 7.14
C ILE A 120 0.17 6.32 8.18
N LYS A 121 -0.92 5.70 7.75
CA LYS A 121 -1.73 4.77 8.56
C LYS A 121 -2.02 3.52 7.76
N VAL A 122 -2.01 2.37 8.42
CA VAL A 122 -2.33 1.06 7.83
C VAL A 122 -3.55 0.50 8.55
N PHE A 123 -4.56 0.09 7.81
CA PHE A 123 -5.81 -0.46 8.31
C PHE A 123 -6.05 -1.84 7.70
N THR A 124 -6.44 -2.79 8.53
CA THR A 124 -6.80 -4.13 8.07
C THR A 124 -8.30 -4.24 7.79
N ILE A 125 -8.67 -5.10 6.83
CA ILE A 125 -10.05 -5.53 6.61
C ILE A 125 -10.33 -6.73 7.49
N ASN A 126 -11.28 -6.58 8.39
CA ASN A 126 -11.79 -7.68 9.20
C ASN A 126 -13.05 -8.25 8.56
N LYS A 127 -13.17 -9.57 8.61
CA LYS A 127 -14.45 -10.25 8.41
C LYS A 127 -15.09 -10.48 9.77
N ASP A 128 -16.29 -9.95 9.98
CA ASP A 128 -17.09 -10.29 11.15
C ASP A 128 -17.52 -11.76 11.03
N LEU A 129 -17.10 -12.61 11.97
CA LEU A 129 -17.41 -14.04 11.94
C LEU A 129 -18.86 -14.36 12.34
N VAL A 130 -19.57 -13.39 12.93
CA VAL A 130 -20.96 -13.51 13.36
C VAL A 130 -21.90 -13.07 12.24
N THR A 131 -21.66 -11.90 11.64
CA THR A 131 -22.54 -11.38 10.56
C THR A 131 -22.09 -11.82 9.18
N GLY A 132 -20.81 -12.20 9.03
CA GLY A 132 -20.18 -12.53 7.76
C GLY A 132 -19.80 -11.30 6.92
N ASP A 133 -20.05 -10.10 7.43
CA ASP A 133 -19.79 -8.83 6.74
C ASP A 133 -18.33 -8.39 6.83
N PHE A 134 -17.92 -7.57 5.87
CA PHE A 134 -16.61 -6.93 5.88
C PHE A 134 -16.66 -5.59 6.59
N ASN A 135 -15.65 -5.32 7.41
CA ASN A 135 -15.46 -4.04 8.04
C ASN A 135 -13.98 -3.66 8.04
N VAL A 136 -13.70 -2.37 7.91
CA VAL A 136 -12.34 -1.86 8.10
C VAL A 136 -12.11 -1.69 9.59
N ASN A 137 -10.92 -2.02 10.09
CA ASN A 137 -10.54 -1.58 11.44
C ASN A 137 -10.38 -0.05 11.44
N PRO A 138 -11.26 0.74 12.08
CA PRO A 138 -11.10 2.20 12.10
C PRO A 138 -9.89 2.64 12.96
N GLN A 139 -9.31 1.73 13.75
CA GLN A 139 -8.03 1.94 14.42
C GLN A 139 -6.91 1.34 13.56
N PRO A 140 -5.91 2.13 13.14
CA PRO A 140 -4.85 1.59 12.31
C PRO A 140 -3.99 0.59 13.09
N ILE A 141 -3.57 -0.50 12.43
CA ILE A 141 -2.62 -1.48 12.97
C ILE A 141 -1.21 -0.90 13.05
N ALA A 142 -0.90 0.09 12.21
CA ALA A 142 0.34 0.86 12.26
C ALA A 142 0.08 2.32 11.87
N GLN A 143 0.77 3.26 12.52
CA GLN A 143 0.79 4.66 12.10
C GLN A 143 2.12 5.32 12.44
N PHE A 144 2.66 6.12 11.53
CA PHE A 144 3.97 6.73 11.69
C PHE A 144 4.15 7.94 10.77
N TYR A 145 5.17 8.77 11.06
CA TYR A 145 5.60 9.82 10.15
C TYR A 145 6.76 9.32 9.30
N ALA A 146 6.55 9.19 7.99
CA ALA A 146 7.61 8.83 7.08
C ALA A 146 8.75 9.87 7.12
N PHE A 147 9.94 9.42 6.77
CA PHE A 147 11.19 10.20 6.80
C PHE A 147 11.63 10.69 8.20
N ASN A 148 10.87 10.36 9.25
CA ASN A 148 10.98 10.96 10.59
C ASN A 148 10.87 12.50 10.55
N GLN A 149 9.93 13.03 9.75
CA GLN A 149 9.75 14.47 9.53
C GLN A 149 8.31 14.93 9.82
N PRO A 150 7.84 14.94 11.08
CA PRO A 150 6.45 15.27 11.43
C PRO A 150 6.04 16.73 11.10
N THR A 151 7.03 17.62 10.94
CA THR A 151 6.82 19.04 10.63
C THR A 151 6.80 19.34 9.14
N PHE A 152 7.25 18.42 8.28
CA PHE A 152 7.13 18.57 6.83
C PHE A 152 5.65 18.63 6.43
N LYS A 153 5.28 19.49 5.47
CA LYS A 153 3.88 19.72 5.08
C LYS A 153 3.61 19.51 3.58
N GLY A 154 4.52 18.86 2.87
CA GLY A 154 4.35 18.60 1.44
C GLY A 154 3.41 17.43 1.12
N GLY A 155 2.91 16.71 2.14
CA GLY A 155 2.27 15.41 1.97
C GLY A 155 3.23 14.36 1.42
N VAL A 156 2.71 13.17 1.12
CA VAL A 156 3.51 12.07 0.53
C VAL A 156 2.69 11.27 -0.46
N TYR A 157 3.37 10.67 -1.44
CA TYR A 157 2.80 9.64 -2.31
C TYR A 157 3.10 8.27 -1.72
N ILE A 158 2.21 7.31 -1.95
CA ILE A 158 2.31 5.99 -1.34
C ILE A 158 1.96 4.90 -2.36
N ALA A 159 2.67 3.78 -2.26
CA ALA A 159 2.41 2.54 -2.96
C ALA A 159 2.76 1.36 -2.04
N ALA A 160 2.37 0.16 -2.44
CA ALA A 160 2.74 -1.07 -1.78
C ALA A 160 3.12 -2.16 -2.79
N GLY A 161 3.97 -3.08 -2.35
CA GLY A 161 4.42 -4.24 -3.12
C GLY A 161 5.55 -4.97 -2.41
N ASP A 162 5.68 -6.27 -2.60
CA ASP A 162 6.72 -7.11 -1.99
C ASP A 162 8.09 -6.84 -2.65
N THR A 163 8.85 -5.87 -2.12
CA THR A 163 10.10 -5.41 -2.76
C THR A 163 11.35 -6.17 -2.32
N ASN A 164 11.27 -6.92 -1.22
CA ASN A 164 12.34 -7.75 -0.69
C ASN A 164 12.10 -9.26 -0.88
N ASN A 165 10.97 -9.63 -1.51
CA ASN A 165 10.55 -11.00 -1.78
C ASN A 165 10.43 -11.85 -0.50
N ASP A 166 9.87 -11.28 0.56
CA ASP A 166 9.59 -12.00 1.82
C ASP A 166 8.13 -12.50 1.93
N GLY A 167 7.30 -12.17 0.94
CA GLY A 167 5.89 -12.56 0.86
C GLY A 167 4.95 -11.61 1.59
N LEU A 168 5.45 -10.50 2.15
CA LEU A 168 4.64 -9.40 2.68
C LEU A 168 4.85 -8.17 1.79
N ASP A 169 3.78 -7.40 1.56
CA ASP A 169 3.90 -6.16 0.82
C ASP A 169 4.61 -5.08 1.66
N ASP A 170 5.60 -4.42 1.06
CA ASP A 170 6.31 -3.30 1.66
C ASP A 170 5.62 -1.97 1.38
N ILE A 171 5.81 -0.98 2.26
CA ILE A 171 5.27 0.36 2.05
C ILE A 171 6.32 1.27 1.42
N ILE A 172 6.03 1.76 0.22
CA ILE A 172 6.89 2.68 -0.52
C ILE A 172 6.33 4.09 -0.38
N VAL A 173 7.15 5.01 0.13
CA VAL A 173 6.76 6.40 0.37
C VAL A 173 7.63 7.37 -0.42
N GLY A 174 6.99 8.15 -1.29
CA GLY A 174 7.61 9.24 -2.03
C GLY A 174 7.31 10.60 -1.40
N ALA A 175 8.31 11.44 -1.21
CA ALA A 175 8.10 12.77 -0.65
C ALA A 175 7.28 13.66 -1.61
N GLY A 176 6.33 14.41 -1.06
CA GLY A 176 5.55 15.40 -1.80
C GLY A 176 6.34 16.67 -2.11
N ALA A 177 5.61 17.73 -2.49
CA ALA A 177 6.21 19.00 -2.89
C ALA A 177 7.16 19.56 -1.81
N THR A 178 8.32 20.08 -2.23
CA THR A 178 9.40 20.61 -1.39
C THR A 178 10.18 19.59 -0.55
N GLY A 179 9.77 18.31 -0.51
CA GLY A 179 10.47 17.24 0.20
C GLY A 179 11.66 16.62 -0.54
N GLY A 180 11.93 17.08 -1.77
CA GLY A 180 12.92 16.49 -2.67
C GLY A 180 12.42 15.20 -3.34
N PRO A 181 13.26 14.50 -4.12
CA PRO A 181 12.93 13.21 -4.71
C PRO A 181 13.20 12.06 -3.74
N ARG A 182 12.88 12.26 -2.46
CA ARG A 182 13.19 11.28 -1.42
C ARG A 182 12.17 10.14 -1.49
N VAL A 183 12.69 8.92 -1.52
CA VAL A 183 11.91 7.68 -1.45
C VAL A 183 12.37 6.90 -0.22
N THR A 184 11.43 6.34 0.52
CA THR A 184 11.73 5.42 1.63
C THR A 184 10.82 4.20 1.53
N VAL A 185 11.40 3.03 1.70
CA VAL A 185 10.71 1.74 1.68
C VAL A 185 10.73 1.17 3.08
N TYR A 186 9.55 0.86 3.62
CA TYR A 186 9.37 0.31 4.96
C TYR A 186 8.90 -1.13 4.85
N ALA A 187 9.59 -2.04 5.53
CA ALA A 187 9.27 -3.47 5.43
C ALA A 187 7.89 -3.77 6.01
N GLY A 188 7.11 -4.58 5.30
CA GLY A 188 5.96 -5.28 5.87
C GLY A 188 6.39 -6.20 7.02
N THR A 189 5.50 -6.47 7.97
CA THR A 189 5.76 -7.37 9.09
C THR A 189 4.46 -7.96 9.61
N ALA A 190 4.51 -9.13 10.25
CA ALA A 190 3.36 -9.72 10.95
C ALA A 190 2.64 -8.82 11.97
N THR A 191 3.26 -7.69 12.38
CA THR A 191 2.70 -6.69 13.29
C THR A 191 2.34 -5.37 12.61
N GLY A 192 2.30 -5.31 11.28
CA GLY A 192 2.14 -4.08 10.51
C GLY A 192 3.44 -3.72 9.80
N VAL A 193 4.21 -2.74 10.30
CA VAL A 193 5.31 -2.14 9.52
C VAL A 193 6.58 -1.98 10.36
N ASN A 194 7.75 -2.29 9.81
CA ASN A 194 9.03 -1.93 10.40
C ASN A 194 9.40 -0.47 10.06
N THR A 195 9.18 0.43 11.02
CA THR A 195 9.44 1.87 10.84
C THR A 195 10.80 2.34 11.33
N THR A 196 11.53 1.52 12.08
CA THR A 196 12.80 1.90 12.73
C THR A 196 14.01 1.61 11.86
N SER A 197 13.92 0.61 10.99
CA SER A 197 14.96 0.23 10.04
C SER A 197 14.33 0.05 8.65
N PRO A 198 14.02 1.15 7.93
CA PRO A 198 13.50 1.05 6.56
C PRO A 198 14.47 0.25 5.69
N LEU A 199 13.91 -0.52 4.74
CA LEU A 199 14.69 -1.31 3.78
C LEU A 199 15.62 -0.42 2.96
N ASN A 200 15.06 0.70 2.47
CA ASN A 200 15.75 1.65 1.63
C ASN A 200 15.34 3.09 1.94
N ASN A 201 16.26 4.04 1.78
CA ASN A 201 16.01 5.48 1.89
C ASN A 201 17.00 6.24 1.00
N PHE A 202 16.53 6.78 -0.12
CA PHE A 202 17.39 7.31 -1.17
C PHE A 202 16.74 8.50 -1.90
N PHE A 203 17.52 9.17 -2.75
CA PHE A 203 17.03 10.20 -3.66
C PHE A 203 16.96 9.64 -5.09
N ALA A 204 15.76 9.56 -5.66
CA ALA A 204 15.53 9.00 -7.01
C ALA A 204 16.02 9.92 -8.14
N TYR A 205 16.15 11.22 -7.87
CA TYR A 205 16.57 12.24 -8.81
C TYR A 205 17.63 13.13 -8.14
N PRO A 206 18.31 14.04 -8.88
CA PRO A 206 19.26 14.96 -8.28
C PRO A 206 18.66 15.70 -7.08
N GLN A 207 19.35 15.71 -5.94
CA GLN A 207 18.82 16.17 -4.64
C GLN A 207 18.30 17.63 -4.64
N LYS A 208 18.72 18.45 -5.61
CA LYS A 208 18.22 19.84 -5.78
C LYS A 208 16.81 19.91 -6.37
N PHE A 209 16.30 18.82 -6.95
CA PHE A 209 14.95 18.75 -7.48
C PHE A 209 13.94 18.73 -6.33
N ASN A 210 12.95 19.61 -6.33
CA ASN A 210 12.02 19.78 -5.20
C ASN A 210 10.55 19.51 -5.57
N GLY A 211 10.32 18.91 -6.74
CA GLY A 211 8.98 18.69 -7.26
C GLY A 211 8.22 17.51 -6.64
N GLY A 212 8.85 16.77 -5.73
CA GLY A 212 8.33 15.54 -5.14
C GLY A 212 8.40 14.35 -6.11
N VAL A 213 8.10 13.17 -5.61
CA VAL A 213 8.22 11.91 -6.34
C VAL A 213 6.97 11.06 -6.13
N VAL A 214 6.28 10.75 -7.23
CA VAL A 214 5.23 9.71 -7.23
C VAL A 214 5.90 8.34 -7.26
N VAL A 215 5.24 7.35 -6.67
CA VAL A 215 5.79 6.00 -6.50
C VAL A 215 4.72 4.97 -6.86
N THR A 216 5.15 3.84 -7.42
CA THR A 216 4.37 2.60 -7.59
C THR A 216 5.33 1.41 -7.46
N ALA A 217 4.80 0.22 -7.24
CA ALA A 217 5.58 -1.03 -7.27
C ALA A 217 5.21 -1.84 -8.52
N GLY A 218 6.09 -2.73 -8.92
CA GLY A 218 5.80 -3.76 -9.92
C GLY A 218 7.07 -4.43 -10.43
N GLN A 219 6.93 -5.65 -10.92
CA GLN A 219 8.04 -6.38 -11.52
C GLN A 219 8.46 -5.73 -12.85
N ARG A 220 9.74 -5.37 -13.01
CA ARG A 220 10.30 -4.66 -14.17
C ARG A 220 11.41 -5.43 -14.89
N ASN A 221 12.05 -6.41 -14.26
CA ASN A 221 13.22 -7.11 -14.81
C ASN A 221 13.19 -8.65 -14.71
N GLY A 222 12.13 -9.22 -14.15
CA GLY A 222 11.91 -10.66 -13.96
C GLY A 222 12.64 -11.30 -12.76
N ASN A 223 13.23 -10.53 -11.85
CA ASN A 223 13.85 -11.04 -10.63
C ASN A 223 12.81 -11.43 -9.55
N ALA A 224 13.31 -11.81 -8.38
CA ALA A 224 12.49 -11.98 -7.19
C ALA A 224 12.34 -10.63 -6.48
N GLY A 225 11.10 -10.26 -6.15
CA GLY A 225 10.73 -8.97 -5.57
C GLY A 225 10.30 -7.94 -6.61
N GLU A 226 9.45 -7.00 -6.22
CA GLU A 226 8.97 -5.92 -7.08
C GLU A 226 9.91 -4.70 -7.04
N GLU A 227 10.06 -4.04 -8.19
CA GLU A 227 10.82 -2.79 -8.27
C GLU A 227 10.00 -1.59 -7.80
N VAL A 228 10.71 -0.63 -7.19
CA VAL A 228 10.17 0.69 -6.89
C VAL A 228 10.26 1.56 -8.15
N ILE A 229 9.11 1.85 -8.74
CA ILE A 229 8.97 2.69 -9.92
C ILE A 229 8.58 4.10 -9.50
N VAL A 230 9.26 5.10 -10.06
CA VAL A 230 9.16 6.48 -9.62
C VAL A 230 9.08 7.45 -10.78
N ALA A 231 8.41 8.57 -10.56
CA ALA A 231 8.35 9.67 -11.49
C ALA A 231 8.31 11.04 -10.77
N PRO A 232 8.75 12.14 -11.41
CA PRO A 232 8.60 13.47 -10.85
C PRO A 232 7.13 13.83 -10.68
N ALA A 233 6.72 14.22 -9.48
CA ALA A 233 5.33 14.61 -9.22
C ALA A 233 4.99 16.01 -9.78
N SER A 234 5.99 16.88 -9.93
CA SER A 234 5.87 18.20 -10.56
C SER A 234 7.23 18.70 -11.04
N ASN A 235 7.27 19.57 -12.06
CA ASN A 235 8.45 20.33 -12.49
C ASN A 235 9.74 19.53 -12.81
N GLY A 236 9.70 18.21 -12.91
CA GLY A 236 10.86 17.37 -13.23
C GLY A 236 10.92 16.98 -14.71
N GLY A 237 9.78 17.06 -15.40
CA GLY A 237 9.62 16.46 -16.73
C GLY A 237 9.22 15.00 -16.61
N TYR A 238 9.24 14.30 -17.73
CA TYR A 238 8.54 13.02 -17.86
C TYR A 238 9.46 11.80 -17.75
N ASN A 239 10.49 11.90 -16.90
CA ASN A 239 11.48 10.85 -16.72
C ASN A 239 11.02 9.84 -15.67
N ILE A 240 10.84 8.59 -16.06
CA ILE A 240 10.49 7.47 -15.17
C ILE A 240 11.76 6.70 -14.87
N ARG A 241 11.90 6.27 -13.61
CA ARG A 241 12.96 5.37 -13.19
C ARG A 241 12.39 4.21 -12.41
N SER A 242 13.06 3.07 -12.43
CA SER A 242 12.75 1.95 -11.54
C SER A 242 13.99 1.50 -10.80
N TYR A 243 13.79 0.99 -9.60
CA TYR A 243 14.86 0.66 -8.67
C TYR A 243 14.60 -0.71 -8.04
N ASP A 244 15.58 -1.60 -8.15
CA ASP A 244 15.65 -2.80 -7.33
C ASP A 244 16.16 -2.39 -5.94
N VAL A 245 15.32 -2.64 -4.94
CA VAL A 245 15.51 -2.28 -3.53
C VAL A 245 15.65 -3.53 -2.64
N ASN A 246 15.78 -4.72 -3.22
CA ASN A 246 15.89 -5.99 -2.49
C ASN A 246 17.25 -6.10 -1.72
N GLY A 247 18.21 -5.23 -2.03
CA GLY A 247 19.46 -5.09 -1.26
C GLY A 247 19.31 -4.21 -0.01
N LEU A 248 19.96 -4.60 1.09
CA LEU A 248 20.11 -3.75 2.28
C LEU A 248 21.02 -2.54 1.98
N GLY A 249 20.50 -1.32 2.09
CA GLY A 249 21.32 -0.11 1.93
C GLY A 249 20.54 1.16 1.54
N SER A 250 21.25 2.26 1.28
CA SER A 250 20.67 3.52 0.78
C SER A 250 21.01 3.79 -0.70
N SER A 251 21.42 2.74 -1.41
CA SER A 251 21.93 2.80 -2.79
C SER A 251 21.27 1.71 -3.63
N PRO A 252 19.96 1.84 -3.94
CA PRO A 252 19.28 0.84 -4.74
C PRO A 252 19.84 0.79 -6.16
N LYS A 253 19.66 -0.35 -6.82
CA LYS A 253 20.16 -0.56 -8.19
C LYS A 253 19.14 0.00 -9.17
N LEU A 254 19.56 0.93 -10.02
CA LEU A 254 18.73 1.44 -11.11
C LEU A 254 18.45 0.31 -12.12
N VAL A 255 17.18 0.12 -12.45
CA VAL A 255 16.70 -0.90 -13.41
C VAL A 255 16.34 -0.21 -14.73
N ASP A 256 15.41 0.76 -14.69
CA ASP A 256 15.01 1.56 -15.85
C ASP A 256 15.33 3.06 -15.65
N ASP A 257 15.64 3.77 -16.74
CA ASP A 257 15.71 5.25 -16.79
C ASP A 257 15.33 5.75 -18.18
N PHE A 258 14.07 6.17 -18.36
CA PHE A 258 13.54 6.56 -19.66
C PHE A 258 12.54 7.71 -19.56
N PHE A 259 12.14 8.29 -20.69
CA PHE A 259 11.08 9.30 -20.71
C PHE A 259 9.78 8.69 -21.22
N ALA A 260 8.68 8.91 -20.49
CA ALA A 260 7.35 8.41 -20.85
C ALA A 260 6.83 8.98 -22.19
N PHE A 261 7.32 10.15 -22.57
CA PHE A 261 6.96 10.85 -23.79
C PHE A 261 8.24 11.31 -24.51
N ASN A 262 8.16 11.46 -25.83
CA ASN A 262 9.21 12.09 -26.63
C ASN A 262 9.22 13.63 -26.45
N ASP A 263 9.22 14.07 -25.19
CA ASP A 263 9.25 15.46 -24.76
C ASP A 263 10.23 15.59 -23.59
N PHE A 264 11.45 16.05 -23.92
CA PHE A 264 12.55 16.21 -22.98
C PHE A 264 12.68 17.64 -22.43
N LYS A 265 11.84 18.56 -22.91
CA LYS A 265 11.94 19.99 -22.59
C LYS A 265 10.88 20.41 -21.59
N SER A 266 9.68 19.85 -21.68
CA SER A 266 8.61 20.15 -20.73
C SER A 266 8.99 19.73 -19.32
N ARG A 267 8.66 20.60 -18.37
CA ARG A 267 8.86 20.37 -16.94
C ARG A 267 7.50 20.24 -16.27
N GLY A 268 6.81 19.15 -16.59
CA GLY A 268 5.57 18.73 -15.93
C GLY A 268 5.82 17.76 -14.79
N GLY A 269 4.73 17.32 -14.18
CA GLY A 269 4.71 16.14 -13.32
C GLY A 269 3.99 14.98 -14.00
N LEU A 270 4.16 13.80 -13.42
CA LEU A 270 3.52 12.57 -13.83
C LEU A 270 2.63 12.03 -12.71
N SER A 271 1.52 11.41 -13.12
CA SER A 271 0.84 10.37 -12.36
C SER A 271 1.16 9.03 -13.00
N ILE A 272 1.32 7.99 -12.19
CA ILE A 272 1.69 6.65 -12.65
C ILE A 272 0.88 5.61 -11.90
N ALA A 273 0.41 4.61 -12.63
CA ALA A 273 -0.15 3.40 -12.09
C ALA A 273 0.53 2.21 -12.76
N ALA A 274 0.81 1.18 -11.98
CA ALA A 274 1.39 -0.06 -12.45
C ALA A 274 0.32 -1.15 -12.44
N GLY A 275 0.35 -2.03 -13.44
CA GLY A 275 -0.52 -3.20 -13.50
C GLY A 275 -0.12 -4.08 -14.67
N ASN A 276 -0.52 -5.35 -14.63
CA ASN A 276 -0.34 -6.23 -15.78
C ASN A 276 -1.58 -6.09 -16.69
N LEU A 277 -1.41 -5.50 -17.87
CA LEU A 277 -2.50 -5.25 -18.83
C LEU A 277 -2.55 -6.29 -19.94
N ASP A 278 -1.68 -7.30 -19.91
CA ASP A 278 -1.68 -8.40 -20.84
C ASP A 278 -1.55 -9.78 -20.15
N GLN A 279 -1.44 -10.84 -20.95
CA GLN A 279 -1.24 -12.21 -20.47
C GLN A 279 0.24 -12.62 -20.51
N GLY A 280 1.15 -11.64 -20.55
CA GLY A 280 2.59 -11.79 -20.77
C GLY A 280 3.35 -12.34 -19.56
N ALA A 281 4.68 -12.22 -19.59
CA ALA A 281 5.62 -12.90 -18.71
C ALA A 281 5.62 -12.41 -17.24
N GLY A 282 4.61 -11.64 -16.85
CA GLY A 282 4.46 -11.09 -15.51
C GLY A 282 5.27 -9.80 -15.28
N ILE A 283 5.83 -9.20 -16.33
CA ILE A 283 6.39 -7.86 -16.23
C ILE A 283 5.24 -6.85 -16.19
N THR A 284 5.41 -5.83 -15.37
CA THR A 284 4.37 -4.83 -15.10
C THR A 284 4.36 -3.74 -16.15
N ASP A 285 3.16 -3.41 -16.64
CA ASP A 285 2.88 -2.29 -17.53
C ASP A 285 2.60 -1.01 -16.74
N LEU A 286 2.73 0.13 -17.43
CA LEU A 286 2.52 1.44 -16.82
C LEU A 286 1.43 2.22 -17.55
N ILE A 287 0.51 2.78 -16.77
CA ILE A 287 -0.40 3.83 -17.22
C ILE A 287 0.14 5.14 -16.66
N VAL A 288 0.49 6.07 -17.55
CA VAL A 288 1.17 7.31 -17.20
C VAL A 288 0.36 8.50 -17.68
N GLY A 289 0.04 9.42 -16.77
CA GLY A 289 -0.64 10.68 -17.07
C GLY A 289 0.26 11.88 -16.80
N THR A 290 0.05 12.97 -17.53
CA THR A 290 0.67 14.26 -17.19
C THR A 290 -0.21 15.06 -16.25
N THR A 291 0.38 15.65 -15.21
CA THR A 291 -0.38 16.48 -14.26
C THR A 291 -0.66 17.90 -14.78
N ASN A 292 0.03 18.31 -15.86
CA ASN A 292 -0.02 19.68 -16.37
C ASN A 292 -0.58 19.83 -17.79
N ASN A 293 -0.56 18.77 -18.61
CA ASN A 293 -0.85 18.89 -20.05
C ASN A 293 -2.00 17.97 -20.54
N GLN A 294 -2.72 17.31 -19.64
CA GLN A 294 -3.95 16.53 -19.93
C GLN A 294 -3.81 15.41 -20.98
N PHE A 295 -2.61 14.84 -21.16
CA PHE A 295 -2.42 13.64 -21.97
C PHE A 295 -1.76 12.52 -21.17
N GLY A 296 -1.92 11.29 -21.64
CA GLY A 296 -1.37 10.08 -21.03
C GLY A 296 -1.02 9.00 -22.05
N VAL A 297 -0.31 7.98 -21.59
CA VAL A 297 0.21 6.86 -22.37
C VAL A 297 0.05 5.57 -21.57
N ILE A 298 -0.15 4.47 -22.29
CA ILE A 298 0.08 3.13 -21.77
C ILE A 298 1.42 2.65 -22.32
N LEU A 299 2.33 2.27 -21.42
CA LEU A 299 3.63 1.72 -21.73
C LEU A 299 3.53 0.22 -21.49
N ASN A 300 3.44 -0.53 -22.58
CA ASN A 300 3.55 -1.98 -22.52
C ASN A 300 5.03 -2.34 -22.48
N ASN A 301 5.43 -3.18 -21.55
CA ASN A 301 6.81 -3.66 -21.48
C ASN A 301 7.00 -5.06 -22.09
N GLU A 302 5.95 -5.64 -22.67
CA GLU A 302 6.00 -6.96 -23.30
C GLU A 302 5.94 -6.89 -24.85
N PRO A 303 6.69 -7.78 -25.55
CA PRO A 303 6.75 -7.84 -27.02
C PRO A 303 5.40 -8.14 -27.68
N THR A 304 4.51 -8.81 -26.96
CA THR A 304 3.22 -9.30 -27.48
C THR A 304 2.21 -8.19 -27.75
N GLY A 305 2.46 -6.97 -27.24
CA GLY A 305 1.56 -5.84 -27.37
C GLY A 305 0.28 -6.00 -26.53
N ILE A 306 -0.40 -4.88 -26.25
CA ILE A 306 -1.72 -4.90 -25.61
C ILE A 306 -2.77 -5.26 -26.66
N PRO A 307 -3.64 -6.26 -26.44
CA PRO A 307 -4.77 -6.55 -27.33
C PRO A 307 -5.72 -5.34 -27.33
N VAL A 308 -5.62 -4.49 -28.36
CA VAL A 308 -6.43 -3.28 -28.51
C VAL A 308 -7.90 -3.62 -28.78
N THR A 309 -8.70 -3.72 -27.73
CA THR A 309 -10.14 -3.44 -27.80
C THR A 309 -10.37 -2.11 -27.09
N ASN A 310 -10.73 -1.08 -27.87
CA ASN A 310 -10.97 0.33 -27.47
C ASN A 310 -11.19 0.55 -25.95
N VAL A 311 -10.13 0.89 -25.22
CA VAL A 311 -10.17 1.06 -23.75
C VAL A 311 -10.77 2.42 -23.33
N PHE A 312 -10.93 3.38 -24.26
CA PHE A 312 -11.49 4.70 -23.97
C PHE A 312 -12.49 5.16 -25.03
N ALA A 313 -13.76 4.79 -24.87
CA ALA A 313 -14.83 5.37 -25.67
C ALA A 313 -14.92 6.89 -25.39
N GLY A 314 -14.65 7.71 -26.42
CA GLY A 314 -14.78 9.18 -26.35
C GLY A 314 -13.48 9.99 -26.48
N TYR A 315 -12.30 9.36 -26.58
CA TYR A 315 -11.05 10.06 -26.85
C TYR A 315 -10.81 10.23 -28.36
N ASN A 316 -10.76 11.47 -28.85
CA ASN A 316 -10.51 11.82 -30.27
C ASN A 316 -9.03 12.20 -30.54
N GLY A 317 -8.09 11.73 -29.72
CA GLY A 317 -6.65 11.90 -29.94
C GLY A 317 -5.96 10.57 -30.29
N THR A 318 -4.77 10.63 -30.88
CA THR A 318 -3.90 9.44 -31.02
C THR A 318 -3.32 9.06 -29.65
N ILE A 319 -3.71 7.92 -29.11
CA ILE A 319 -3.00 7.26 -28.02
C ILE A 319 -1.71 6.70 -28.62
N ARG A 320 -0.56 7.28 -28.27
CA ARG A 320 0.73 6.73 -28.62
C ARG A 320 1.14 5.80 -27.49
N ALA A 321 1.16 4.49 -27.70
CA ALA A 321 1.89 3.58 -26.84
C ALA A 321 3.37 3.98 -26.92
N GLY A 322 3.97 4.35 -25.80
CA GLY A 322 5.39 4.65 -25.72
C GLY A 322 6.14 3.34 -25.54
N VAL A 323 7.11 3.06 -26.43
CA VAL A 323 8.04 1.94 -26.25
C VAL A 323 9.12 2.40 -25.26
N ALA A 324 9.38 1.63 -24.21
CA ALA A 324 10.53 1.87 -23.33
C ALA A 324 11.83 1.68 -24.13
N ARG A 325 12.82 2.54 -23.89
CA ARG A 325 14.16 2.46 -24.49
C ARG A 325 15.18 2.23 -23.40
N ASP A 326 16.17 1.38 -23.65
CA ASP A 326 17.24 1.13 -22.68
C ASP A 326 18.17 2.36 -22.53
N ALA A 327 19.14 2.26 -21.62
CA ALA A 327 20.12 3.33 -21.36
C ALA A 327 21.00 3.69 -22.59
N ASN A 328 20.94 2.91 -23.67
CA ASN A 328 21.64 3.14 -24.93
C ASN A 328 20.70 3.65 -26.04
N GLY A 329 19.43 3.88 -25.74
CA GLY A 329 18.42 4.35 -26.70
C GLY A 329 17.93 3.28 -27.68
N GLN A 330 18.21 2.00 -27.40
CA GLN A 330 17.68 0.86 -28.15
C GLN A 330 16.26 0.55 -27.67
N GLU A 331 15.36 0.23 -28.60
CA GLU A 331 14.04 -0.31 -28.28
C GLU A 331 14.24 -1.69 -27.68
N VAL A 332 13.71 -1.92 -26.47
CA VAL A 332 13.76 -3.23 -25.83
C VAL A 332 12.72 -4.09 -26.53
N ALA A 333 13.18 -5.20 -27.12
CA ALA A 333 12.36 -6.14 -27.88
C ALA A 333 11.43 -6.94 -26.99
#